data_AF-A0A7K7X9W0-F1
#
_entry.id   AF-A0A7K7X9W0-F1
#
_cell.length_a   1.000
_cell.length_b   1.000
_cell.length_c   1.000
_cell.angle_alpha   90.00
_cell.angle_beta   90.00
_cell.angle_gamma   90.00
#
_symmetry.space_group_name_H-M   'P 1'
#
loop_
_entity.id
_entity.type
_entity.pdbx_description
1 polymer ?
#
loop_
_entity_poly.entity_id
_entity_poly.type
_entity_poly.pdbx_seq_one_letter_code
_entity_poly.pdbx_strand_id
1 'polypeptide(L)'
;VGMFATVDGISQRAPVHWSENVIGAALCFPYVVALDDEFITVHSMLDQQQKQTLPFKEGHILQDFEGKVIVATNKGVYILVPLPLEKQIQDLLASHRVEEALVLAKGARRNIPKEKFQVMYKRILQQAGFIQFAQLQFLEAKELFRSGQLDVRELISLYPFLLPTSSSFIRSHPPLHEYADLNQLTQGDQEKMTKCKRFLMSYLNEVRSTEVANGYKEDIDTALLKLYAEANHESLLDLLVSENFCLLTDSAAWLEKHKKYFALGLLYHYNGQDAAALQLWVKIVDGDIQDSTRSDLYEYIVDFLTFCSDQDLVGKYSEWILQKNEEVGVQIFTKRPVEEQEKNNINPDDIISCLNKYPKARVKYLEHLVLERKIEKEKYHTHLAVLYLEAILQLKSVTTDNCTETTELLLKLRSLLQKSDLYRIRFILGELR
;
A
#
# COMPACT_ATOMS: atom_id res chain seq x y z
N VAL A 1 -30.92 46.37 8.79
CA VAL A 1 -30.60 45.23 7.89
C VAL A 1 -30.32 45.78 6.51
N GLY A 2 -29.16 45.45 5.93
CA GLY A 2 -28.78 45.81 4.55
C GLY A 2 -29.06 44.66 3.59
N MET A 3 -29.63 44.96 2.43
CA MET A 3 -29.91 43.98 1.37
C MET A 3 -29.09 44.28 0.12
N PHE A 4 -28.56 43.24 -0.53
CA PHE A 4 -27.91 43.36 -1.84
C PHE A 4 -28.93 43.11 -2.94
N ALA A 5 -29.33 44.14 -3.67
CA ALA A 5 -30.24 44.01 -4.81
C ALA A 5 -29.48 44.15 -6.14
N THR A 6 -29.90 43.38 -7.16
CA THR A 6 -29.51 43.64 -8.55
C THR A 6 -30.16 44.92 -9.07
N VAL A 7 -29.77 45.35 -10.27
CA VAL A 7 -30.45 46.45 -10.98
C VAL A 7 -31.95 46.20 -11.18
N ASP A 8 -32.36 44.93 -11.20
CA ASP A 8 -33.76 44.50 -11.29
C ASP A 8 -34.47 44.45 -9.93
N GLY A 9 -33.82 44.89 -8.85
CA GLY A 9 -34.37 44.87 -7.49
C GLY A 9 -34.40 43.49 -6.83
N ILE A 10 -33.74 42.48 -7.43
CA ILE A 10 -33.77 41.10 -6.93
C ILE A 10 -32.63 40.89 -5.94
N SER A 11 -32.96 40.42 -4.74
CA SER A 11 -31.96 40.02 -3.76
C SER A 11 -31.47 38.59 -4.06
N GLN A 12 -30.22 38.46 -4.49
CA GLN A 12 -29.59 37.15 -4.77
C GLN A 12 -28.72 36.65 -3.61
N ARG A 13 -28.55 37.47 -2.56
CA ARG A 13 -27.71 37.15 -1.39
C ARG A 13 -28.47 37.39 -0.11
N ALA A 14 -28.07 36.68 0.94
CA ALA A 14 -28.56 36.94 2.28
C ALA A 14 -28.22 38.37 2.72
N PRO A 15 -29.10 39.01 3.51
CA PRO A 15 -28.85 40.35 4.02
C PRO A 15 -27.72 40.38 5.05
N VAL A 16 -27.15 41.58 5.26
CA VAL A 16 -26.16 41.85 6.30
C VAL A 16 -26.82 42.63 7.43
N HIS A 17 -26.54 42.27 8.67
CA HIS A 17 -26.96 43.04 9.83
C HIS A 17 -25.90 44.11 10.13
N TRP A 18 -26.29 45.38 10.14
CA TRP A 18 -25.47 46.52 10.53
C TRP A 18 -26.29 47.51 11.36
N SER A 19 -25.63 48.50 11.96
CA SER A 19 -26.21 49.50 12.87
C SER A 19 -27.39 50.27 12.24
N GLU A 20 -28.22 50.89 13.08
CA GLU A 20 -29.43 51.60 12.61
C GLU A 20 -29.09 52.93 11.92
N ASN A 21 -28.02 53.60 12.35
CA ASN A 21 -27.60 54.94 11.88
C ASN A 21 -26.45 54.87 10.88
N VAL A 22 -26.56 54.07 9.82
CA VAL A 22 -25.51 54.01 8.79
C VAL A 22 -25.50 55.31 7.98
N ILE A 23 -24.43 56.08 8.09
CA ILE A 23 -24.17 57.34 7.38
C ILE A 23 -23.68 57.07 5.96
N GLY A 24 -22.86 56.04 5.77
CA GLY A 24 -22.30 55.68 4.47
C GLY A 24 -21.90 54.21 4.41
N ALA A 25 -21.90 53.65 3.20
CA ALA A 25 -21.49 52.28 2.95
C ALA A 25 -20.69 52.19 1.64
N ALA A 26 -19.62 51.39 1.64
CA ALA A 26 -18.80 51.13 0.46
C ALA A 26 -18.49 49.65 0.33
N LEU A 27 -18.33 49.22 -0.93
CA LEU A 27 -17.99 47.85 -1.27
C LEU A 27 -16.48 47.72 -1.43
N CYS A 28 -15.86 46.81 -0.67
CA CYS A 28 -14.47 46.43 -0.84
C CYS A 28 -14.40 44.91 -0.86
N PHE A 29 -14.69 44.31 -2.02
CA PHE A 29 -14.91 42.87 -2.13
C PHE A 29 -13.76 42.05 -1.48
N PRO A 30 -14.07 41.07 -0.62
CA PRO A 30 -15.40 40.51 -0.33
C PRO A 30 -16.14 41.14 0.86
N TYR A 31 -15.71 42.32 1.32
CA TYR A 31 -16.28 43.02 2.46
C TYR A 31 -17.21 44.16 2.05
N VAL A 32 -18.15 44.48 2.93
CA VAL A 32 -18.87 45.75 2.95
C VAL A 32 -18.46 46.51 4.17
N VAL A 33 -18.09 47.77 3.97
CA VAL A 33 -17.72 48.68 5.04
C VAL A 33 -18.86 49.65 5.24
N ALA A 34 -19.36 49.75 6.47
CA ALA A 34 -20.38 50.71 6.87
C ALA A 34 -19.80 51.69 7.89
N LEU A 35 -20.20 52.94 7.80
CA LEU A 35 -19.87 54.01 8.72
C LEU A 35 -21.14 54.41 9.46
N ASP A 36 -21.08 54.44 10.78
CA ASP A 36 -22.08 55.09 11.64
C ASP A 36 -21.46 56.26 12.42
N ASP A 37 -22.19 56.81 13.40
CA ASP A 37 -21.80 57.98 14.18
C ASP A 37 -20.50 57.78 14.99
N GLU A 38 -20.15 56.54 15.34
CA GLU A 38 -19.05 56.22 16.25
C GLU A 38 -18.03 55.21 15.69
N PHE A 39 -18.43 54.39 14.71
CA PHE A 39 -17.69 53.24 14.26
C PHE A 39 -17.70 53.08 12.74
N ILE A 40 -16.60 52.53 12.25
CA ILE A 40 -16.55 51.85 10.96
C ILE A 40 -16.66 50.36 11.23
N THR A 41 -17.65 49.71 10.61
CA THR A 41 -17.90 48.28 10.75
C THR A 41 -17.65 47.57 9.42
N VAL A 42 -16.89 46.47 9.47
CA VAL A 42 -16.53 45.67 8.30
C VAL A 42 -17.29 44.36 8.37
N HIS A 43 -18.10 44.09 7.35
CA HIS A 43 -18.91 42.89 7.25
C HIS A 43 -18.48 42.06 6.05
N SER A 44 -18.43 40.75 6.20
CA SER A 44 -18.10 39.83 5.12
C SER A 44 -19.36 39.50 4.32
N MET A 45 -19.29 39.63 2.99
CA MET A 45 -20.39 39.22 2.11
C MET A 45 -20.48 37.70 1.92
N LEU A 46 -19.44 36.98 2.33
CA LEU A 46 -19.31 35.55 2.10
C LEU A 46 -20.10 34.74 3.11
N ASP A 47 -20.09 35.17 4.38
CA ASP A 47 -20.77 34.53 5.51
C ASP A 47 -21.69 35.48 6.30
N GLN A 48 -21.86 36.72 5.82
CA GLN A 48 -22.76 37.73 6.38
C GLN A 48 -22.46 38.12 7.84
N GLN A 49 -21.23 37.88 8.31
CA GLN A 49 -20.79 38.22 9.67
C GLN A 49 -19.98 39.51 9.71
N GLN A 50 -20.10 40.24 10.82
CA GLN A 50 -19.19 41.35 11.15
C GLN A 50 -17.80 40.80 11.48
N LYS A 51 -16.77 41.29 10.81
CA LYS A 51 -15.37 40.86 10.95
C LYS A 51 -14.54 41.82 11.78
N GLN A 52 -14.84 43.11 11.73
CA GLN A 52 -14.07 44.13 12.42
C GLN A 52 -14.92 45.34 12.75
N THR A 53 -14.59 45.99 13.86
CA THR A 53 -15.12 47.30 14.26
C THR A 53 -13.94 48.19 14.55
N LEU A 54 -13.95 49.39 13.98
CA LEU A 54 -12.92 50.41 14.16
C LEU A 54 -13.59 51.64 14.78
N PRO A 55 -13.13 52.14 15.93
CA PRO A 55 -13.64 53.38 16.48
C PRO A 55 -13.26 54.54 15.55
N PHE A 56 -14.26 55.27 15.07
CA PHE A 56 -14.08 56.38 14.15
C PHE A 56 -15.20 57.41 14.32
N LYS A 57 -14.89 58.51 15.01
CA LYS A 57 -15.85 59.56 15.34
C LYS A 57 -15.82 60.68 14.31
N GLU A 58 -16.91 61.44 14.23
CA GLU A 58 -17.06 62.59 13.32
C GLU A 58 -16.91 62.20 11.84
N GLY A 59 -17.22 60.96 11.48
CA GLY A 59 -17.23 60.52 10.09
C GLY A 59 -18.45 61.08 9.35
N HIS A 60 -18.24 61.68 8.18
CA HIS A 60 -19.31 62.29 7.39
C HIS A 60 -19.56 61.57 6.07
N ILE A 61 -18.50 60.99 5.48
CA ILE A 61 -18.54 60.37 4.15
C ILE A 61 -17.72 59.09 4.20
N LEU A 62 -18.28 58.00 3.67
CA LEU A 62 -17.57 56.76 3.37
C LEU A 62 -17.93 56.35 1.94
N GLN A 63 -16.92 56.25 1.06
CA GLN A 63 -17.13 55.98 -0.36
C GLN A 63 -15.98 55.16 -0.96
N ASP A 64 -16.29 54.34 -1.97
CA ASP A 64 -15.29 53.70 -2.83
C ASP A 64 -14.84 54.68 -3.92
N PHE A 65 -13.52 54.88 -4.03
CA PHE A 65 -12.88 55.59 -5.12
C PHE A 65 -11.77 54.73 -5.73
N GLU A 66 -12.01 54.24 -6.95
CA GLU A 66 -11.08 53.37 -7.70
C GLU A 66 -10.63 52.12 -6.92
N GLY A 67 -11.53 51.52 -6.14
CA GLY A 67 -11.26 50.33 -5.32
C GLY A 67 -10.64 50.64 -3.96
N LYS A 68 -10.47 51.93 -3.61
CA LYS A 68 -9.99 52.37 -2.29
C LYS A 68 -11.15 52.94 -1.51
N VAL A 69 -11.35 52.45 -0.28
CA VAL A 69 -12.38 52.99 0.61
C VAL A 69 -11.84 54.24 1.29
N ILE A 70 -12.44 55.38 0.98
CA ILE A 70 -12.11 56.68 1.55
C ILE A 70 -13.12 57.00 2.64
N VAL A 71 -12.64 57.50 3.78
CA VAL A 71 -13.47 58.01 4.87
C VAL A 71 -13.05 59.42 5.21
N ALA A 72 -14.02 60.35 5.25
CA ALA A 72 -13.74 61.76 5.53
C ALA A 72 -14.42 62.23 6.81
N THR A 73 -13.70 63.10 7.52
CA THR A 73 -14.20 63.91 8.64
C THR A 73 -14.18 65.38 8.24
N ASN A 74 -14.70 66.26 9.10
CA ASN A 74 -14.57 67.71 8.94
C ASN A 74 -13.11 68.21 8.97
N LYS A 75 -12.16 67.42 9.50
CA LYS A 75 -10.76 67.81 9.72
C LYS A 75 -9.77 67.12 8.80
N GLY A 76 -10.17 66.08 8.07
CA GLY A 76 -9.25 65.30 7.25
C GLY A 76 -9.90 64.14 6.51
N VAL A 77 -9.16 63.64 5.53
CA VAL A 77 -9.55 62.52 4.66
C VAL A 77 -8.59 61.35 4.88
N TYR A 78 -9.14 60.16 5.09
CA TYR A 78 -8.43 58.93 5.40
C TYR A 78 -8.72 57.88 4.33
N ILE A 79 -7.76 56.97 4.12
CA ILE A 79 -7.93 55.81 3.25
C ILE A 79 -7.88 54.55 4.13
N LEU A 80 -8.93 53.73 4.07
CA LEU A 80 -8.94 52.42 4.66
C LEU A 80 -8.18 51.46 3.75
N VAL A 81 -7.07 50.93 4.26
CA VAL A 81 -6.22 49.98 3.54
C VAL A 81 -6.52 48.58 4.05
N PRO A 82 -6.99 47.64 3.19
CA PRO A 82 -7.21 46.27 3.60
C PRO A 82 -5.87 45.58 3.89
N LEU A 83 -5.89 44.63 4.84
CA LEU A 83 -4.74 43.74 5.02
C LEU A 83 -4.50 42.94 3.73
N PRO A 84 -3.25 42.60 3.38
CA PRO A 84 -2.97 41.72 2.25
C PRO A 84 -3.75 40.41 2.35
N LEU A 85 -4.31 39.94 1.22
CA LEU A 85 -5.14 38.74 1.18
C LEU A 85 -4.42 37.51 1.78
N GLU A 86 -3.14 37.35 1.45
CA GLU A 86 -2.31 36.26 1.95
C GLU A 86 -2.26 36.27 3.47
N LYS A 87 -2.09 37.44 4.09
CA LYS A 87 -2.08 37.57 5.54
C LYS A 87 -3.43 37.22 6.16
N GLN A 88 -4.52 37.72 5.58
CA GLN A 88 -5.87 37.39 6.06
C GLN A 88 -6.13 35.88 6.03
N ILE A 89 -5.72 35.20 4.95
CA ILE A 89 -5.88 33.75 4.80
C ILE A 89 -5.01 33.02 5.82
N GLN A 90 -3.74 33.40 5.99
CA GLN A 90 -2.86 32.76 6.98
C GLN A 90 -3.37 32.96 8.41
N ASP A 91 -3.89 34.15 8.76
CA ASP A 91 -4.48 34.41 10.08
C ASP A 91 -5.74 33.54 10.33
N LEU A 92 -6.57 33.33 9.29
CA LEU A 92 -7.72 32.41 9.37
C LEU A 92 -7.30 30.95 9.52
N LEU A 93 -6.28 30.51 8.79
CA LEU A 93 -5.74 29.16 8.91
C LEU A 93 -5.10 28.92 10.30
N ALA A 94 -4.31 29.88 10.80
CA ALA A 94 -3.71 29.83 12.13
C ALA A 94 -4.75 29.80 13.26
N SER A 95 -5.91 30.44 13.05
CA SER A 95 -7.06 30.37 13.97
C SER A 95 -7.98 29.17 13.71
N HIS A 96 -7.56 28.22 12.87
CA HIS A 96 -8.28 26.99 12.51
C HIS A 96 -9.64 27.22 11.82
N ARG A 97 -9.90 28.43 11.28
CA ARG A 97 -11.13 28.80 10.56
C ARG A 97 -10.99 28.44 9.08
N VAL A 98 -10.86 27.13 8.81
CA VAL A 98 -10.55 26.59 7.49
C VAL A 98 -11.60 26.95 6.44
N GLU A 99 -12.88 26.82 6.77
CA GLU A 99 -13.97 27.10 5.82
C GLU A 99 -13.94 28.56 5.35
N GLU A 100 -13.82 29.50 6.26
CA GLU A 100 -13.76 30.93 5.95
C GLU A 100 -12.52 31.26 5.10
N ALA A 101 -11.36 30.68 5.42
CA ALA A 101 -10.15 30.84 4.63
C ALA A 101 -10.35 30.37 3.18
N LEU A 102 -11.00 29.22 2.98
CA LEU A 102 -11.29 28.67 1.66
C LEU A 102 -12.32 29.50 0.89
N VAL A 103 -13.36 30.01 1.55
CA VAL A 103 -14.37 30.86 0.92
C VAL A 103 -13.75 32.21 0.52
N LEU A 104 -12.91 32.81 1.38
CA LEU A 104 -12.16 34.02 1.10
C LEU A 104 -11.22 33.83 -0.11
N ALA A 105 -10.43 32.75 -0.10
CA ALA A 105 -9.52 32.42 -1.20
C ALA A 105 -10.28 32.24 -2.52
N LYS A 106 -11.38 31.47 -2.54
CA LYS A 106 -12.23 31.30 -3.74
C LYS A 106 -12.81 32.61 -4.24
N GLY A 107 -13.22 33.50 -3.34
CA GLY A 107 -13.72 34.83 -3.67
C GLY A 107 -12.69 35.66 -4.44
N ALA A 108 -11.43 35.60 -4.03
CA ALA A 108 -10.34 36.35 -4.66
C ALA A 108 -9.96 35.88 -6.09
N ARG A 109 -10.49 34.74 -6.56
CA ARG A 109 -10.18 34.16 -7.87
C ARG A 109 -10.35 35.13 -9.04
N ARG A 110 -11.33 36.04 -8.97
CA ARG A 110 -11.60 37.02 -10.04
C ARG A 110 -10.51 38.10 -10.17
N ASN A 111 -9.75 38.33 -9.10
CA ASN A 111 -8.80 39.45 -9.00
C ASN A 111 -7.35 39.01 -9.23
N ILE A 112 -7.09 37.70 -9.38
CA ILE A 112 -5.75 37.11 -9.46
C ILE A 112 -5.60 36.36 -10.78
N PRO A 113 -4.45 36.49 -11.49
CA PRO A 113 -4.18 35.70 -12.69
C PRO A 113 -4.32 34.19 -12.42
N LYS A 114 -4.95 33.47 -13.35
CA LYS A 114 -5.36 32.06 -13.17
C LYS A 114 -4.21 31.16 -12.68
N GLU A 115 -3.02 31.30 -13.23
CA GLU A 115 -1.84 30.49 -12.87
C GLU A 115 -1.39 30.77 -11.43
N LYS A 116 -1.24 32.06 -11.07
CA LYS A 116 -0.89 32.47 -9.71
C LYS A 116 -1.94 32.02 -8.70
N PHE A 117 -3.21 32.13 -9.06
CA PHE A 117 -4.32 31.66 -8.24
C PHE A 117 -4.25 30.14 -8.02
N GLN A 118 -3.99 29.35 -9.05
CA GLN A 118 -3.90 27.88 -8.93
C GLN A 118 -2.79 27.46 -7.97
N VAL A 119 -1.60 28.05 -8.06
CA VAL A 119 -0.48 27.74 -7.16
C VAL A 119 -0.81 28.13 -5.72
N MET A 120 -1.30 29.35 -5.51
CA MET A 120 -1.69 29.85 -4.18
C MET A 120 -2.81 29.01 -3.57
N TYR A 121 -3.86 28.69 -4.34
CA TYR A 121 -5.02 27.96 -3.87
C TYR A 121 -4.70 26.50 -3.54
N LYS A 122 -3.84 25.82 -4.33
CA LYS A 122 -3.34 24.47 -3.99
C LYS A 122 -2.62 24.47 -2.65
N ARG A 123 -1.75 25.47 -2.41
CA ARG A 123 -1.03 25.61 -1.15
C ARG A 123 -1.98 25.80 0.03
N ILE A 124 -3.01 26.63 -0.11
CA ILE A 124 -4.03 26.83 0.93
C ILE A 124 -4.78 25.53 1.23
N LEU A 125 -5.16 24.76 0.18
CA LEU A 125 -5.82 23.47 0.36
C LEU A 125 -4.93 22.47 1.12
N GLN A 126 -3.63 22.44 0.83
CA GLN A 126 -2.67 21.60 1.54
C GLN A 126 -2.57 22.00 3.03
N GLN A 127 -2.42 23.29 3.33
CA GLN A 127 -2.39 23.79 4.72
C GLN A 127 -3.69 23.48 5.46
N ALA A 128 -4.85 23.73 4.83
CA ALA A 128 -6.17 23.38 5.34
C ALA A 128 -6.29 21.87 5.63
N GLY A 129 -5.79 21.03 4.74
CA GLY A 129 -5.77 19.58 4.92
C GLY A 129 -4.97 19.17 6.16
N PHE A 130 -3.81 19.80 6.42
CA PHE A 130 -3.01 19.51 7.61
C PHE A 130 -3.65 19.99 8.92
N ILE A 131 -4.45 21.07 8.88
CA ILE A 131 -5.26 21.51 10.03
C ILE A 131 -6.35 20.48 10.31
N GLN A 132 -7.09 20.04 9.29
CA GLN A 132 -8.13 19.02 9.46
C GLN A 132 -7.55 17.67 9.92
N PHE A 133 -6.38 17.28 9.39
CA PHE A 133 -5.64 16.12 9.84
C PHE A 133 -5.25 16.22 11.32
N ALA A 134 -4.78 17.40 11.76
CA ALA A 134 -4.45 17.66 13.16
C ALA A 134 -5.67 17.55 14.09
N GLN A 135 -6.86 17.87 13.58
CA GLN A 135 -8.14 17.74 14.28
C GLN A 135 -8.78 16.35 14.13
N LEU A 136 -8.06 15.39 13.52
CA LEU A 136 -8.51 14.02 13.24
C LEU A 136 -9.76 13.95 12.32
N GLN A 137 -10.05 15.02 11.58
CA GLN A 137 -11.08 15.09 10.55
C GLN A 137 -10.54 14.51 9.24
N PHE A 138 -10.37 13.18 9.23
CA PHE A 138 -9.61 12.49 8.18
C PHE A 138 -10.28 12.51 6.81
N LEU A 139 -11.62 12.50 6.74
CA LEU A 139 -12.33 12.50 5.46
C LEU A 139 -12.15 13.85 4.76
N GLU A 140 -12.29 14.93 5.51
CA GLU A 140 -12.10 16.30 5.06
C GLU A 140 -10.63 16.55 4.67
N ALA A 141 -9.70 16.11 5.52
CA ALA A 141 -8.27 16.20 5.25
C ALA A 141 -7.88 15.50 3.94
N LYS A 142 -8.41 14.29 3.70
CA LYS A 142 -8.17 13.52 2.48
C LYS A 142 -8.60 14.27 1.22
N GLU A 143 -9.82 14.81 1.22
CA GLU A 143 -10.34 15.56 0.08
C GLU A 143 -9.54 16.84 -0.18
N LEU A 144 -9.10 17.52 0.87
CA LEU A 144 -8.24 18.69 0.77
C LEU A 144 -6.85 18.34 0.22
N PHE A 145 -6.23 17.25 0.68
CA PHE A 145 -4.95 16.79 0.14
C PHE A 145 -5.04 16.38 -1.33
N ARG A 146 -6.11 15.68 -1.72
CA ARG A 146 -6.36 15.29 -3.11
C ARG A 146 -6.56 16.50 -4.02
N SER A 147 -7.44 17.43 -3.62
CA SER A 147 -7.70 18.65 -4.38
C SER A 147 -6.51 19.61 -4.41
N GLY A 148 -5.72 19.64 -3.34
CA GLY A 148 -4.47 20.39 -3.23
C GLY A 148 -3.27 19.75 -3.94
N GLN A 149 -3.40 18.51 -4.43
CA GLN A 149 -2.31 17.72 -5.02
C GLN A 149 -1.08 17.69 -4.09
N LEU A 150 -1.31 17.28 -2.85
CA LEU A 150 -0.23 17.16 -1.86
C LEU A 150 0.81 16.14 -2.32
N ASP A 151 2.09 16.51 -2.21
CA ASP A 151 3.18 15.52 -2.23
C ASP A 151 3.08 14.66 -0.97
N VAL A 152 2.72 13.39 -1.13
CA VAL A 152 2.44 12.48 -0.02
C VAL A 152 3.61 12.28 0.92
N ARG A 153 4.85 12.58 0.48
CA ARG A 153 6.04 12.50 1.31
C ARG A 153 6.03 13.53 2.43
N GLU A 154 5.28 14.63 2.30
CA GLU A 154 5.01 15.54 3.41
C GLU A 154 4.35 14.78 4.57
N LEU A 155 3.33 13.96 4.29
CA LEU A 155 2.66 13.13 5.30
C LEU A 155 3.55 11.99 5.80
N ILE A 156 4.25 11.29 4.91
CA ILE A 156 5.15 10.19 5.30
C ILE A 156 6.25 10.71 6.23
N SER A 157 6.79 11.91 5.94
CA SER A 157 7.86 12.54 6.74
C SER A 157 7.46 12.87 8.18
N LEU A 158 6.16 12.88 8.51
CA LEU A 158 5.68 13.07 9.89
C LEU A 158 5.92 11.84 10.76
N TYR A 159 6.12 10.68 10.14
CA TYR A 159 6.33 9.42 10.81
C TYR A 159 7.82 9.08 10.78
N PRO A 160 8.49 9.07 11.93
CA PRO A 160 9.90 8.72 12.00
C PRO A 160 10.18 7.37 11.33
N PHE A 161 11.26 7.30 10.56
CA PHE A 161 11.77 6.09 9.88
C PHE A 161 10.93 5.52 8.73
N LEU A 162 9.79 6.12 8.37
CA LEU A 162 8.99 5.62 7.23
C LEU A 162 9.58 5.98 5.87
N LEU A 163 10.11 7.21 5.70
CA LEU A 163 10.79 7.57 4.46
C LEU A 163 12.01 6.65 4.23
N PRO A 164 12.23 6.18 3.00
CA PRO A 164 13.44 5.46 2.62
C PRO A 164 14.71 6.28 2.89
N THR A 165 15.80 5.60 3.24
CA THR A 165 17.13 6.23 3.34
C THR A 165 17.63 6.82 2.01
N SER A 166 17.14 6.31 0.87
CA SER A 166 17.39 6.84 -0.48
C SER A 166 16.62 8.13 -0.79
N SER A 167 15.62 8.50 0.03
CA SER A 167 14.71 9.59 -0.29
C SER A 167 15.43 10.94 -0.19
N SER A 168 15.40 11.71 -1.28
CA SER A 168 15.92 13.09 -1.35
C SER A 168 14.88 14.15 -0.95
N PHE A 169 13.77 13.72 -0.35
CA PHE A 169 12.64 14.59 -0.05
C PHE A 169 13.00 15.67 0.98
N ILE A 170 12.64 16.91 0.66
CA ILE A 170 12.77 18.07 1.54
C ILE A 170 11.37 18.68 1.66
N ARG A 171 10.94 18.91 2.91
CA ARG A 171 9.66 19.55 3.18
C ARG A 171 9.57 20.93 2.54
N SER A 172 8.35 21.31 2.18
CA SER A 172 8.03 22.59 1.57
C SER A 172 8.51 23.77 2.40
N HIS A 173 9.00 24.80 1.72
CA HIS A 173 9.33 26.09 2.31
C HIS A 173 8.51 27.22 1.65
N PRO A 174 7.75 28.03 2.41
CA PRO A 174 7.50 27.93 3.86
C PRO A 174 6.75 26.63 4.24
N PRO A 175 6.74 26.21 5.53
CA PRO A 175 6.12 24.97 5.96
C PRO A 175 4.60 24.97 5.72
N LEU A 176 4.02 23.78 5.51
CA LEU A 176 2.57 23.60 5.32
C LEU A 176 1.82 23.43 6.64
N HIS A 177 2.52 23.10 7.72
CA HIS A 177 2.00 22.91 9.06
C HIS A 177 3.07 23.20 10.11
N GLU A 178 2.68 23.37 11.37
CA GLU A 178 3.59 23.79 12.44
C GLU A 178 4.27 22.64 13.19
N TYR A 179 3.66 21.44 13.20
CA TYR A 179 4.21 20.30 13.93
C TYR A 179 5.35 19.62 13.17
N ALA A 180 6.40 19.23 13.90
CA ALA A 180 7.57 18.56 13.35
C ALA A 180 7.29 17.09 13.03
N ASP A 181 6.58 16.38 13.90
CA ASP A 181 6.28 14.95 13.76
C ASP A 181 4.92 14.60 14.36
N LEU A 182 4.54 13.33 14.21
CA LEU A 182 3.29 12.82 14.75
C LEU A 182 3.28 12.74 16.29
N ASN A 183 4.43 12.66 16.95
CA ASN A 183 4.50 12.64 18.42
C ASN A 183 4.08 14.00 18.99
N GLN A 184 4.55 15.10 18.39
CA GLN A 184 4.13 16.45 18.75
C GLN A 184 2.64 16.65 18.51
N LEU A 185 2.12 16.16 17.36
CA LEU A 185 0.71 16.31 17.03
C LEU A 185 -0.21 15.54 17.99
N THR A 186 0.16 14.30 18.31
CA THR A 186 -0.66 13.42 19.16
C THR A 186 -0.44 13.65 20.65
N GLN A 187 0.57 14.44 21.03
CA GLN A 187 0.99 14.65 22.42
C GLN A 187 1.32 13.33 23.15
N GLY A 188 1.80 12.33 22.39
CA GLY A 188 2.11 10.98 22.90
C GLY A 188 0.92 10.04 23.04
N ASP A 189 -0.29 10.45 22.63
CA ASP A 189 -1.50 9.63 22.67
C ASP A 189 -1.45 8.50 21.62
N GLN A 190 -1.41 7.26 22.11
CA GLN A 190 -1.31 6.07 21.28
C GLN A 190 -2.58 5.82 20.43
N GLU A 191 -3.76 6.16 20.93
CA GLU A 191 -5.00 5.94 20.17
C GLU A 191 -5.05 6.88 18.96
N LYS A 192 -4.68 8.15 19.17
CA LYS A 192 -4.56 9.13 18.08
C LYS A 192 -3.47 8.73 17.09
N MET A 193 -2.32 8.26 17.58
CA MET A 193 -1.23 7.73 16.75
C MET A 193 -1.73 6.59 15.85
N THR A 194 -2.45 5.61 16.39
CA THR A 194 -3.03 4.52 15.60
C THR A 194 -4.04 5.02 14.57
N LYS A 195 -4.89 5.98 14.91
CA LYS A 195 -5.85 6.60 13.98
C LYS A 195 -5.12 7.29 12.81
N CYS A 196 -4.08 8.06 13.09
CA CYS A 196 -3.25 8.70 12.07
C CYS A 196 -2.54 7.67 11.18
N LYS A 197 -1.94 6.61 11.76
CA LYS A 197 -1.35 5.51 10.97
C LYS A 197 -2.37 4.85 10.06
N ARG A 198 -3.59 4.59 10.55
CA ARG A 198 -4.68 4.01 9.76
C ARG A 198 -5.09 4.91 8.61
N PHE A 199 -5.19 6.21 8.85
CA PHE A 199 -5.42 7.19 7.80
C PHE A 199 -4.31 7.15 6.75
N LEU A 200 -3.04 7.17 7.17
CA LEU A 200 -1.90 7.16 6.24
C LEU A 200 -1.90 5.89 5.39
N MET A 201 -2.13 4.71 5.98
CA MET A 201 -2.24 3.45 5.25
C MET A 201 -3.32 3.51 4.17
N SER A 202 -4.54 3.93 4.52
CA SER A 202 -5.65 4.06 3.57
C SER A 202 -5.34 5.09 2.47
N TYR A 203 -4.77 6.23 2.83
CA TYR A 203 -4.47 7.30 1.88
C TYR A 203 -3.37 6.90 0.89
N LEU A 204 -2.27 6.33 1.38
CA LEU A 204 -1.17 5.88 0.53
C LEU A 204 -1.60 4.75 -0.42
N ASN A 205 -2.41 3.81 0.05
CA ASN A 205 -2.92 2.71 -0.78
C ASN A 205 -3.77 3.22 -1.96
N GLU A 206 -4.58 4.26 -1.75
CA GLU A 206 -5.33 4.89 -2.82
C GLU A 206 -4.43 5.66 -3.77
N VAL A 207 -3.52 6.49 -3.25
CA VAL A 207 -2.59 7.29 -4.07
C VAL A 207 -1.70 6.39 -4.93
N ARG A 208 -1.32 5.22 -4.44
CA ARG A 208 -0.50 4.23 -5.17
C ARG A 208 -1.06 3.89 -6.56
N SER A 209 -2.38 3.80 -6.70
CA SER A 209 -3.06 3.51 -7.97
C SER A 209 -3.22 4.71 -8.91
N THR A 210 -2.86 5.92 -8.45
CA THR A 210 -3.06 7.16 -9.21
C THR A 210 -1.78 7.60 -9.91
N GLU A 211 -1.92 8.39 -10.98
CA GLU A 211 -0.79 9.03 -11.67
C GLU A 211 0.01 9.97 -10.74
N VAL A 212 -0.59 10.41 -9.63
CA VAL A 212 0.06 11.24 -8.62
C VAL A 212 1.20 10.47 -7.94
N ALA A 213 1.20 9.14 -7.93
CA ALA A 213 2.32 8.35 -7.39
C ALA A 213 3.57 8.35 -8.31
N ASN A 214 3.46 8.82 -9.55
CA ASN A 214 4.57 8.79 -10.50
C ASN A 214 5.70 9.72 -10.03
N GLY A 215 6.88 9.14 -9.79
CA GLY A 215 8.08 9.83 -9.33
C GLY A 215 8.49 9.54 -7.88
N TYR A 216 7.62 8.96 -7.06
CA TYR A 216 7.92 8.58 -5.67
C TYR A 216 7.21 7.28 -5.25
N LYS A 217 7.04 6.33 -6.19
CA LYS A 217 6.48 4.99 -5.91
C LYS A 217 7.29 4.23 -4.87
N GLU A 218 8.62 4.34 -4.91
CA GLU A 218 9.52 3.73 -3.92
C GLU A 218 9.25 4.25 -2.50
N ASP A 219 9.08 5.56 -2.34
CA ASP A 219 8.77 6.19 -1.05
C ASP A 219 7.41 5.69 -0.52
N ILE A 220 6.39 5.61 -1.39
CA ILE A 220 5.05 5.13 -1.04
C ILE A 220 5.07 3.66 -0.64
N ASP A 221 5.60 2.78 -1.49
CA ASP A 221 5.57 1.34 -1.30
C ASP A 221 6.41 0.94 -0.07
N THR A 222 7.57 1.55 0.13
CA THR A 222 8.41 1.33 1.32
C THR A 222 7.69 1.79 2.59
N ALA A 223 7.04 2.96 2.58
CA ALA A 223 6.29 3.44 3.73
C ALA A 223 5.07 2.54 4.04
N LEU A 224 4.34 2.10 3.01
CA LEU A 224 3.23 1.15 3.16
C LEU A 224 3.69 -0.18 3.75
N LEU A 225 4.78 -0.75 3.23
CA LEU A 225 5.36 -1.99 3.75
C LEU A 225 5.72 -1.84 5.24
N LYS A 226 6.40 -0.75 5.60
CA LYS A 226 6.79 -0.47 7.00
C LYS A 226 5.57 -0.34 7.91
N LEU A 227 4.52 0.35 7.47
CA LEU A 227 3.25 0.51 8.20
C LEU A 227 2.50 -0.82 8.35
N TYR A 228 2.37 -1.58 7.28
CA TYR A 228 1.67 -2.87 7.29
C TYR A 228 2.39 -3.90 8.16
N ALA A 229 3.72 -3.94 8.12
CA ALA A 229 4.52 -4.81 8.97
C ALA A 229 4.37 -4.48 10.46
N GLU A 230 4.38 -3.19 10.81
CA GLU A 230 4.19 -2.74 12.20
C GLU A 230 2.76 -3.03 12.71
N ALA A 231 1.74 -2.81 11.86
CA ALA A 231 0.33 -2.97 12.22
C ALA A 231 -0.20 -4.42 12.11
N ASN A 232 0.61 -5.38 11.64
CA ASN A 232 0.17 -6.73 11.27
C ASN A 232 -1.01 -6.72 10.28
N HIS A 233 -0.95 -5.84 9.29
CA HIS A 233 -2.03 -5.64 8.33
C HIS A 233 -2.06 -6.78 7.28
N GLU A 234 -3.25 -7.27 6.94
CA GLU A 234 -3.45 -8.39 6.01
C GLU A 234 -2.87 -8.10 4.61
N SER A 235 -3.00 -6.85 4.15
CA SER A 235 -2.49 -6.38 2.85
C SER A 235 -0.96 -6.35 2.71
N LEU A 236 -0.18 -6.71 3.74
CA LEU A 236 1.28 -6.79 3.63
C LEU A 236 1.69 -7.80 2.54
N LEU A 237 1.05 -8.96 2.53
CA LEU A 237 1.38 -10.02 1.57
C LEU A 237 0.91 -9.63 0.17
N ASP A 238 -0.29 -9.05 0.06
CA ASP A 238 -0.83 -8.57 -1.21
C ASP A 238 0.11 -7.54 -1.87
N LEU A 239 0.68 -6.63 -1.07
CA LEU A 239 1.65 -5.64 -1.55
C LEU A 239 2.89 -6.33 -2.16
N LEU A 240 3.44 -7.33 -1.47
CA LEU A 240 4.68 -8.02 -1.86
C LEU A 240 4.50 -8.99 -3.03
N VAL A 241 3.30 -9.54 -3.22
CA VAL A 241 2.96 -10.39 -4.36
C VAL A 241 2.68 -9.56 -5.62
N SER A 242 2.19 -8.33 -5.44
CA SER A 242 1.96 -7.39 -6.54
C SER A 242 3.26 -6.71 -7.01
N GLU A 243 3.21 -6.09 -8.20
CA GLU A 243 4.30 -5.21 -8.65
C GLU A 243 4.53 -4.12 -7.60
N ASN A 244 5.72 -4.06 -7.00
CA ASN A 244 6.06 -3.13 -5.93
C ASN A 244 7.47 -2.54 -6.14
N PHE A 245 7.68 -1.35 -5.58
CA PHE A 245 8.92 -0.58 -5.67
C PHE A 245 9.60 -0.44 -4.29
N CYS A 246 9.39 -1.39 -3.37
CA CYS A 246 9.93 -1.30 -2.02
C CYS A 246 11.46 -1.28 -2.03
N LEU A 247 12.07 -0.35 -1.28
CA LEU A 247 13.53 -0.33 -1.12
C LEU A 247 13.97 -1.53 -0.27
N LEU A 248 14.72 -2.45 -0.89
CA LEU A 248 15.11 -3.73 -0.28
C LEU A 248 15.87 -3.56 1.05
N THR A 249 16.84 -2.65 1.12
CA THR A 249 17.71 -2.47 2.29
C THR A 249 16.92 -2.06 3.54
N ASP A 250 16.07 -1.05 3.39
CA ASP A 250 15.22 -0.53 4.46
C ASP A 250 14.11 -1.51 4.83
N SER A 251 13.46 -2.08 3.82
CA SER A 251 12.32 -2.99 3.99
C SER A 251 12.75 -4.29 4.65
N ALA A 252 13.91 -4.84 4.29
CA ALA A 252 14.43 -6.06 4.88
C ALA A 252 14.72 -5.89 6.38
N ALA A 253 15.49 -4.86 6.74
CA ALA A 253 15.80 -4.58 8.14
C ALA A 253 14.52 -4.32 8.98
N TRP A 254 13.51 -3.69 8.38
CA TRP A 254 12.23 -3.46 9.05
C TRP A 254 11.42 -4.73 9.25
N LEU A 255 11.32 -5.59 8.23
CA LEU A 255 10.62 -6.88 8.34
C LEU A 255 11.30 -7.80 9.36
N GLU A 256 12.63 -7.84 9.40
CA GLU A 256 13.39 -8.58 10.43
C GLU A 256 13.09 -8.08 11.84
N LYS A 257 13.12 -6.75 12.05
CA LYS A 257 12.80 -6.12 13.33
C LYS A 257 11.40 -6.49 13.83
N HIS A 258 10.43 -6.58 12.92
CA HIS A 258 9.04 -6.95 13.22
C HIS A 258 8.76 -8.46 13.12
N LYS A 259 9.80 -9.29 12.94
CA LYS A 259 9.70 -10.76 12.84
C LYS A 259 8.76 -11.24 11.72
N LYS A 260 8.77 -10.54 10.59
CA LYS A 260 7.98 -10.84 9.39
C LYS A 260 8.84 -11.57 8.36
N TYR A 261 9.24 -12.80 8.69
CA TYR A 261 10.23 -13.55 7.93
C TYR A 261 9.67 -14.14 6.64
N PHE A 262 8.41 -14.59 6.64
CA PHE A 262 7.76 -15.05 5.41
C PHE A 262 7.66 -13.92 4.37
N ALA A 263 7.19 -12.75 4.80
CA ALA A 263 7.13 -11.53 3.99
C ALA A 263 8.52 -11.08 3.51
N LEU A 264 9.55 -11.22 4.35
CA LEU A 264 10.94 -10.95 3.96
C LEU A 264 11.41 -11.87 2.82
N GLY A 265 11.05 -13.15 2.87
CA GLY A 265 11.35 -14.08 1.78
C GLY A 265 10.64 -13.70 0.47
N LEU A 266 9.38 -13.25 0.53
CA LEU A 266 8.68 -12.72 -0.65
C LEU A 266 9.37 -11.49 -1.23
N LEU A 267 9.84 -10.58 -0.37
CA LEU A 267 10.60 -9.41 -0.81
C LEU A 267 11.90 -9.80 -1.51
N TYR A 268 12.64 -10.79 -0.98
CA TYR A 268 13.84 -11.30 -1.64
C TYR A 268 13.53 -11.94 -2.99
N HIS A 269 12.48 -12.75 -3.08
CA HIS A 269 12.04 -13.35 -4.34
C HIS A 269 11.72 -12.29 -5.39
N TYR A 270 10.93 -11.27 -5.03
CA TYR A 270 10.58 -10.19 -5.95
C TYR A 270 11.81 -9.42 -6.49
N ASN A 271 12.88 -9.35 -5.69
CA ASN A 271 14.16 -8.74 -6.08
C ASN A 271 15.14 -9.71 -6.77
N GLY A 272 14.70 -10.91 -7.15
CA GLY A 272 15.52 -11.92 -7.82
C GLY A 272 16.53 -12.64 -6.93
N GLN A 273 16.36 -12.56 -5.60
CA GLN A 273 17.23 -13.22 -4.61
C GLN A 273 16.60 -14.51 -4.08
N ASP A 274 16.23 -15.42 -4.98
CA ASP A 274 15.52 -16.67 -4.65
C ASP A 274 16.31 -17.57 -3.69
N ALA A 275 17.63 -17.57 -3.81
CA ALA A 275 18.51 -18.32 -2.91
C ALA A 275 18.35 -17.87 -1.44
N ALA A 276 18.24 -16.56 -1.20
CA ALA A 276 18.05 -15.99 0.13
C ALA A 276 16.62 -16.22 0.66
N ALA A 277 15.63 -16.09 -0.22
CA ALA A 277 14.23 -16.39 0.09
C ALA A 277 14.06 -17.85 0.57
N LEU A 278 14.59 -18.81 -0.19
CA LEU A 278 14.54 -20.23 0.15
C LEU A 278 15.27 -20.55 1.44
N GLN A 279 16.47 -19.99 1.66
CA GLN A 279 17.19 -20.18 2.94
C GLN A 279 16.34 -19.74 4.13
N LEU A 280 15.62 -18.63 3.98
CA LEU A 280 14.79 -18.10 5.04
C LEU A 280 13.55 -18.97 5.27
N TRP A 281 12.84 -19.36 4.22
CA TRP A 281 11.65 -20.21 4.32
C TRP A 281 11.98 -21.60 4.87
N VAL A 282 13.11 -22.19 4.47
CA VAL A 282 13.60 -23.47 5.02
C VAL A 282 13.83 -23.37 6.53
N LYS A 283 14.49 -22.30 7.01
CA LYS A 283 14.69 -22.05 8.45
C LYS A 283 13.37 -21.93 9.23
N ILE A 284 12.33 -21.37 8.60
CA ILE A 284 10.99 -21.28 9.22
C ILE A 284 10.39 -22.69 9.36
N VAL A 285 10.45 -23.50 8.29
CA VAL A 285 9.90 -24.88 8.30
C VAL A 285 10.67 -25.81 9.23
N ASP A 286 11.99 -25.65 9.32
CA ASP A 286 12.83 -26.43 10.24
C ASP A 286 12.65 -26.00 11.72
N GLY A 287 11.97 -24.88 11.97
CA GLY A 287 11.66 -24.38 13.31
C GLY A 287 12.76 -23.53 13.93
N ASP A 288 13.82 -23.21 13.19
CA ASP A 288 14.88 -22.29 13.62
C ASP A 288 14.34 -20.86 13.81
N ILE A 289 13.33 -20.50 13.02
CA ILE A 289 12.67 -19.20 13.04
C ILE A 289 11.16 -19.40 13.21
N GLN A 290 10.56 -18.67 14.15
CA GLN A 290 9.11 -18.69 14.33
C GLN A 290 8.43 -17.65 13.45
N ASP A 291 7.64 -18.13 12.49
CA ASP A 291 6.72 -17.31 11.70
C ASP A 291 5.45 -18.13 11.43
N SER A 292 4.32 -17.70 12.00
CA SER A 292 3.02 -18.37 11.86
C SER A 292 2.15 -17.73 10.79
N THR A 293 2.71 -16.88 9.92
CA THR A 293 1.95 -16.18 8.87
C THR A 293 1.34 -17.16 7.88
N ARG A 294 1.98 -18.32 7.65
CA ARG A 294 1.53 -19.32 6.69
C ARG A 294 1.74 -20.74 7.22
N SER A 295 0.67 -21.52 7.33
CA SER A 295 0.71 -22.90 7.81
C SER A 295 1.14 -23.91 6.73
N ASP A 296 0.83 -23.62 5.46
CA ASP A 296 1.17 -24.41 4.27
C ASP A 296 2.50 -23.96 3.64
N LEU A 297 3.45 -23.46 4.45
CA LEU A 297 4.71 -22.94 3.93
C LEU A 297 5.54 -24.03 3.23
N TYR A 298 5.47 -25.27 3.72
CA TYR A 298 6.19 -26.38 3.11
C TYR A 298 5.67 -26.68 1.69
N GLU A 299 4.35 -26.78 1.53
CA GLU A 299 3.70 -26.94 0.22
C GLU A 299 4.00 -25.75 -0.70
N TYR A 300 4.02 -24.53 -0.15
CA TYR A 300 4.39 -23.34 -0.91
C TYR A 300 5.83 -23.38 -1.44
N ILE A 301 6.81 -23.83 -0.63
CA ILE A 301 8.21 -23.99 -1.10
C ILE A 301 8.30 -25.04 -2.21
N VAL A 302 7.54 -26.13 -2.10
CA VAL A 302 7.48 -27.20 -3.11
C VAL A 302 6.93 -26.65 -4.42
N ASP A 303 5.81 -25.93 -4.38
CA ASP A 303 5.23 -25.28 -5.55
C ASP A 303 6.19 -24.24 -6.13
N PHE A 304 6.83 -23.42 -5.30
CA PHE A 304 7.83 -22.45 -5.72
C PHE A 304 8.98 -23.09 -6.50
N LEU A 305 9.57 -24.16 -5.98
CA LEU A 305 10.66 -24.88 -6.64
C LEU A 305 10.21 -25.63 -7.90
N THR A 306 8.95 -26.04 -7.97
CA THR A 306 8.36 -26.67 -9.16
C THR A 306 8.44 -25.74 -10.37
N PHE A 307 8.19 -24.44 -10.16
CA PHE A 307 8.23 -23.40 -11.21
C PHE A 307 9.53 -22.56 -11.20
N CYS A 308 10.51 -22.93 -10.37
CA CYS A 308 11.79 -22.22 -10.32
C CYS A 308 12.66 -22.63 -11.51
N SER A 309 13.20 -21.66 -12.23
CA SER A 309 14.06 -21.92 -13.38
C SER A 309 15.50 -22.28 -13.00
N ASP A 310 15.96 -21.94 -11.79
CA ASP A 310 17.31 -22.21 -11.30
C ASP A 310 17.46 -23.68 -10.86
N GLN A 311 18.20 -24.47 -11.65
CA GLN A 311 18.42 -25.89 -11.40
C GLN A 311 19.35 -26.16 -10.22
N ASP A 312 20.30 -25.26 -9.93
CA ASP A 312 21.24 -25.45 -8.82
C ASP A 312 20.51 -25.32 -7.48
N LEU A 313 19.56 -24.37 -7.40
CA LEU A 313 18.67 -24.25 -6.25
C LEU A 313 17.74 -25.46 -6.11
N VAL A 314 17.13 -25.91 -7.21
CA VAL A 314 16.24 -27.08 -7.19
C VAL A 314 17.00 -28.33 -6.76
N GLY A 315 18.19 -28.56 -7.30
CA GLY A 315 19.05 -29.67 -6.89
C GLY A 315 19.39 -29.60 -5.40
N LYS A 316 19.85 -28.43 -4.91
CA LYS A 316 20.24 -28.22 -3.51
C LYS A 316 19.09 -28.45 -2.53
N TYR A 317 17.90 -27.96 -2.83
CA TYR A 317 16.76 -28.08 -1.92
C TYR A 317 15.93 -29.35 -2.15
N SER A 318 16.10 -30.06 -3.28
CA SER A 318 15.39 -31.32 -3.54
C SER A 318 15.66 -32.38 -2.47
N GLU A 319 16.91 -32.50 -2.00
CA GLU A 319 17.25 -33.44 -0.93
C GLU A 319 16.54 -33.09 0.38
N TRP A 320 16.48 -31.81 0.74
CA TRP A 320 15.79 -31.34 1.95
C TRP A 320 14.28 -31.65 1.91
N ILE A 321 13.62 -31.43 0.77
CA ILE A 321 12.18 -31.69 0.62
C ILE A 321 11.90 -33.19 0.66
N LEU A 322 12.69 -33.99 -0.05
CA LEU A 322 12.53 -35.44 -0.05
C LEU A 322 12.75 -36.07 1.34
N GLN A 323 13.69 -35.52 2.14
CA GLN A 323 13.90 -35.96 3.54
C GLN A 323 12.71 -35.66 4.45
N LYS A 324 12.02 -34.53 4.25
CA LYS A 324 10.88 -34.13 5.08
C LYS A 324 9.61 -34.89 4.71
N ASN A 325 9.26 -34.93 3.42
CA ASN A 325 8.10 -35.65 2.94
C ASN A 325 8.31 -36.13 1.50
N GLU A 326 8.58 -37.43 1.38
CA GLU A 326 8.81 -38.13 0.11
C GLU A 326 7.66 -37.93 -0.90
N GLU A 327 6.42 -37.89 -0.44
CA GLU A 327 5.25 -37.87 -1.33
C GLU A 327 4.99 -36.50 -1.92
N VAL A 328 5.23 -35.44 -1.14
CA VAL A 328 5.08 -34.05 -1.58
C VAL A 328 6.33 -33.62 -2.38
N GLY A 329 7.53 -34.07 -1.98
CA GLY A 329 8.77 -33.68 -2.66
C GLY A 329 8.92 -34.16 -4.10
N VAL A 330 8.29 -35.29 -4.46
CA VAL A 330 8.24 -35.74 -5.87
C VAL A 330 7.53 -34.75 -6.79
N GLN A 331 6.63 -33.92 -6.24
CA GLN A 331 5.83 -32.98 -7.04
C GLN A 331 6.71 -31.97 -7.78
N ILE A 332 7.89 -31.64 -7.24
CA ILE A 332 8.90 -30.78 -7.89
C ILE A 332 9.31 -31.34 -9.24
N PHE A 333 9.39 -32.68 -9.36
CA PHE A 333 9.81 -33.33 -10.59
C PHE A 333 8.63 -33.71 -11.50
N THR A 334 7.46 -34.03 -10.92
CA THR A 334 6.29 -34.50 -11.69
C THR A 334 5.42 -33.36 -12.24
N LYS A 335 5.22 -32.30 -11.45
CA LYS A 335 4.35 -31.17 -11.84
C LYS A 335 5.08 -30.04 -12.58
N ARG A 336 6.40 -30.14 -12.75
CA ARG A 336 7.18 -29.11 -13.44
C ARG A 336 6.75 -28.98 -14.92
N PRO A 337 6.57 -27.76 -15.44
CA PRO A 337 6.13 -27.53 -16.82
C PRO A 337 7.04 -28.19 -17.86
N VAL A 338 6.44 -28.76 -18.90
CA VAL A 338 7.16 -29.46 -19.97
C VAL A 338 8.18 -28.55 -20.66
N GLU A 339 7.84 -27.28 -20.84
CA GLU A 339 8.69 -26.26 -21.47
C GLU A 339 9.99 -25.99 -20.69
N GLU A 340 9.94 -26.02 -19.36
CA GLU A 340 11.14 -25.84 -18.52
C GLU A 340 11.99 -27.11 -18.47
N GLN A 341 11.37 -28.28 -18.60
CA GLN A 341 12.10 -29.55 -18.63
C GLN A 341 12.81 -29.78 -19.95
N GLU A 342 12.20 -29.38 -21.07
CA GLU A 342 12.81 -29.41 -22.40
C GLU A 342 13.96 -28.40 -22.51
N LYS A 343 13.80 -27.20 -21.95
CA LYS A 343 14.87 -26.18 -21.90
C LYS A 343 16.06 -26.60 -21.04
N ASN A 344 15.80 -27.24 -19.90
CA ASN A 344 16.83 -27.58 -18.92
C ASN A 344 17.41 -29.00 -19.10
N ASN A 345 17.00 -29.72 -20.16
CA ASN A 345 17.50 -31.05 -20.53
C ASN A 345 17.56 -32.03 -19.36
N ILE A 346 16.53 -32.01 -18.51
CA ILE A 346 16.51 -32.77 -17.26
C ILE A 346 16.41 -34.26 -17.60
N ASN A 347 17.48 -35.00 -17.35
CA ASN A 347 17.53 -36.43 -17.61
C ASN A 347 16.76 -37.20 -16.52
N PRO A 348 15.71 -37.97 -16.87
CA PRO A 348 14.95 -38.75 -15.90
C PRO A 348 15.80 -39.78 -15.13
N ASP A 349 16.90 -40.27 -15.73
CA ASP A 349 17.79 -41.24 -15.08
C ASP A 349 18.55 -40.64 -13.89
N ASP A 350 18.93 -39.36 -13.97
CA ASP A 350 19.63 -38.66 -12.88
C ASP A 350 18.69 -38.38 -11.70
N ILE A 351 17.42 -38.05 -11.99
CA ILE A 351 16.38 -37.92 -10.95
C ILE A 351 16.11 -39.26 -10.28
N ILE A 352 15.98 -40.35 -11.06
CA ILE A 352 15.79 -41.71 -10.50
C ILE A 352 16.97 -42.09 -9.60
N SER A 353 18.20 -41.71 -9.98
CA SER A 353 19.39 -41.92 -9.16
C SER A 353 19.29 -41.19 -7.81
N CYS A 354 18.89 -39.93 -7.81
CA CYS A 354 18.64 -39.15 -6.58
C CYS A 354 17.52 -39.73 -5.72
N LEU A 355 16.47 -40.27 -6.35
CA LEU A 355 15.31 -40.87 -5.68
C LEU A 355 15.59 -42.28 -5.12
N ASN A 356 16.73 -42.91 -5.40
CA ASN A 356 17.04 -44.24 -4.86
C ASN A 356 17.04 -44.30 -3.33
N LYS A 357 17.32 -43.17 -2.65
CA LYS A 357 17.27 -43.06 -1.19
C LYS A 357 15.84 -42.98 -0.63
N TYR A 358 14.84 -42.72 -1.47
CA TYR A 358 13.47 -42.38 -1.08
C TYR A 358 12.45 -43.29 -1.81
N PRO A 359 12.08 -44.45 -1.22
CA PRO A 359 11.35 -45.50 -1.92
C PRO A 359 9.92 -45.09 -2.34
N LYS A 360 9.19 -44.32 -1.51
CA LYS A 360 7.83 -43.86 -1.86
C LYS A 360 7.90 -42.82 -2.98
N ALA A 361 8.90 -41.94 -2.88
CA ALA A 361 9.11 -40.91 -3.87
C ALA A 361 9.43 -41.49 -5.26
N ARG A 362 10.30 -42.51 -5.29
CA ARG A 362 10.70 -43.23 -6.51
C ARG A 362 9.51 -43.89 -7.21
N VAL A 363 8.63 -44.55 -6.46
CA VAL A 363 7.43 -45.18 -7.03
C VAL A 363 6.52 -44.14 -7.68
N LYS A 364 6.21 -43.03 -6.99
CA LYS A 364 5.36 -41.97 -7.55
C LYS A 364 5.96 -41.31 -8.78
N TYR A 365 7.28 -41.10 -8.81
CA TYR A 365 7.95 -40.53 -9.97
C TYR A 365 7.90 -41.49 -11.18
N LEU A 366 8.14 -42.79 -10.97
CA LEU A 366 8.04 -43.80 -12.03
C LEU A 366 6.59 -44.00 -12.50
N GLU A 367 5.60 -43.94 -11.60
CA GLU A 367 4.18 -43.91 -11.93
C GLU A 367 3.89 -42.74 -12.89
N HIS A 368 4.38 -41.54 -12.60
CA HIS A 368 4.21 -40.37 -13.46
C HIS A 368 4.87 -40.56 -14.84
N LEU A 369 6.11 -41.07 -14.90
CA LEU A 369 6.80 -41.30 -16.17
C LEU A 369 6.09 -42.35 -17.06
N VAL A 370 5.60 -43.42 -16.45
CA VAL A 370 5.01 -44.57 -17.16
C VAL A 370 3.52 -44.36 -17.47
N LEU A 371 2.73 -43.91 -16.51
CA LEU A 371 1.27 -43.85 -16.62
C LEU A 371 0.77 -42.51 -17.18
N GLU A 372 1.36 -41.40 -16.74
CA GLU A 372 0.91 -40.06 -17.14
C GLU A 372 1.64 -39.58 -18.40
N ARG A 373 2.98 -39.66 -18.41
CA ARG A 373 3.79 -39.26 -19.58
C ARG A 373 3.90 -40.31 -20.67
N LYS A 374 3.52 -41.57 -20.37
CA LYS A 374 3.55 -42.69 -21.32
C LYS A 374 4.91 -42.88 -21.99
N ILE A 375 6.00 -42.71 -21.25
CA ILE A 375 7.34 -42.90 -21.80
C ILE A 375 7.56 -44.40 -22.10
N GLU A 376 7.83 -44.73 -23.36
CA GLU A 376 8.01 -46.10 -23.85
C GLU A 376 9.45 -46.63 -23.66
N LYS A 377 10.06 -46.37 -22.50
CA LYS A 377 11.38 -46.91 -22.15
C LYS A 377 11.25 -48.16 -21.29
N GLU A 378 11.62 -49.32 -21.84
CA GLU A 378 11.53 -50.65 -21.21
C GLU A 378 12.11 -50.72 -19.77
N LYS A 379 13.18 -49.95 -19.51
CA LYS A 379 13.83 -49.88 -18.19
C LYS A 379 12.89 -49.35 -17.09
N TYR A 380 12.07 -48.34 -17.37
CA TYR A 380 11.21 -47.71 -16.36
C TYR A 380 10.01 -48.56 -16.00
N HIS A 381 9.41 -49.21 -16.99
CA HIS A 381 8.30 -50.16 -16.79
C HIS A 381 8.75 -51.39 -16.00
N THR A 382 9.93 -51.92 -16.31
CA THR A 382 10.53 -53.03 -15.55
C THR A 382 10.83 -52.62 -14.11
N HIS A 383 11.42 -51.44 -13.91
CA HIS A 383 11.76 -50.94 -12.58
C HIS A 383 10.52 -50.69 -11.72
N LEU A 384 9.46 -50.09 -12.28
CA LEU A 384 8.19 -49.88 -11.57
C LEU A 384 7.51 -51.20 -11.20
N ALA A 385 7.51 -52.20 -12.09
CA ALA A 385 6.95 -53.51 -11.82
C ALA A 385 7.68 -54.24 -10.68
N VAL A 386 9.02 -54.15 -10.65
CA VAL A 386 9.85 -54.71 -9.56
C VAL A 386 9.53 -54.01 -8.24
N LEU A 387 9.43 -52.67 -8.22
CA LEU A 387 9.14 -51.93 -6.99
C LEU A 387 7.75 -52.20 -6.41
N TYR A 388 6.72 -52.36 -7.25
CA TYR A 388 5.42 -52.81 -6.77
C TYR A 388 5.49 -54.20 -6.16
N LEU A 389 6.26 -55.10 -6.77
CA LEU A 389 6.38 -56.48 -6.33
C LEU A 389 7.14 -56.58 -5.01
N GLU A 390 8.26 -55.86 -4.86
CA GLU A 390 9.00 -55.71 -3.60
C GLU A 390 8.11 -55.14 -2.48
N ALA A 391 7.35 -54.06 -2.76
CA ALA A 391 6.44 -53.46 -1.78
C ALA A 391 5.35 -54.45 -1.33
N ILE A 392 4.76 -55.21 -2.27
CA ILE A 392 3.75 -56.23 -1.97
C ILE A 392 4.36 -57.37 -1.13
N LEU A 393 5.59 -57.80 -1.41
CA LEU A 393 6.27 -58.85 -0.66
C LEU A 393 6.61 -58.40 0.77
N GLN A 394 7.06 -57.16 0.95
CA GLN A 394 7.31 -56.59 2.28
C GLN A 394 6.01 -56.43 3.11
N LEU A 395 4.91 -56.01 2.49
CA LEU A 395 3.61 -55.91 3.18
C LEU A 395 3.07 -57.29 3.60
N LYS A 396 3.29 -58.32 2.78
CA LYS A 396 2.89 -59.71 3.09
C LYS A 396 3.72 -60.39 4.17
N SER A 397 4.96 -59.94 4.39
CA SER A 397 5.81 -60.50 5.45
C SER A 397 5.53 -59.86 6.82
N VAL A 398 4.97 -58.64 6.86
CA VAL A 398 4.70 -57.88 8.09
C VAL A 398 3.27 -58.08 8.62
N THR A 399 2.28 -58.38 7.78
CA THR A 399 0.88 -58.56 8.19
C THR A 399 0.23 -59.79 7.54
N THR A 400 -0.36 -60.66 8.37
CA THR A 400 -1.15 -61.85 7.95
C THR A 400 -2.57 -61.52 7.49
N ASP A 401 -3.05 -60.29 7.70
CA ASP A 401 -4.38 -59.86 7.28
C ASP A 401 -4.32 -58.87 6.10
N ASN A 402 -5.19 -59.11 5.12
CA ASN A 402 -5.32 -58.35 3.88
C ASN A 402 -5.56 -56.85 4.14
N CYS A 403 -4.50 -56.04 4.08
CA CYS A 403 -4.59 -54.59 4.14
C CYS A 403 -5.12 -54.02 2.81
N THR A 404 -5.94 -52.97 2.86
CA THR A 404 -6.50 -52.26 1.69
C THR A 404 -5.40 -51.72 0.75
N GLU A 405 -4.26 -51.33 1.31
CA GLU A 405 -3.08 -50.87 0.56
C GLU A 405 -2.47 -51.99 -0.31
N THR A 406 -2.42 -53.23 0.18
CA THR A 406 -1.96 -54.39 -0.59
C THR A 406 -2.85 -54.70 -1.79
N THR A 407 -4.17 -54.57 -1.63
CA THR A 407 -5.12 -54.77 -2.73
C THR A 407 -5.00 -53.68 -3.79
N GLU A 408 -4.74 -52.44 -3.40
CA GLU A 408 -4.58 -51.31 -4.31
C GLU A 408 -3.26 -51.42 -5.12
N LEU A 409 -2.16 -51.78 -4.47
CA LEU A 409 -0.88 -52.05 -5.15
C LEU A 409 -0.96 -53.25 -6.11
N LEU A 410 -1.68 -54.32 -5.74
CA LEU A 410 -1.91 -55.47 -6.63
C LEU A 410 -2.73 -55.08 -7.86
N LEU A 411 -3.73 -54.21 -7.71
CA LEU A 411 -4.52 -53.69 -8.83
C LEU A 411 -3.66 -52.82 -9.75
N LYS A 412 -2.79 -51.96 -9.19
CA LYS A 412 -1.84 -51.15 -9.95
C LYS A 412 -0.84 -52.01 -10.73
N LEU A 413 -0.24 -53.02 -10.08
CA LEU A 413 0.68 -53.96 -10.73
C LEU A 413 -0.02 -54.74 -11.86
N ARG A 414 -1.24 -55.25 -11.60
CA ARG A 414 -2.02 -55.95 -12.60
C ARG A 414 -2.39 -55.04 -13.77
N SER A 415 -2.75 -53.78 -13.50
CA SER A 415 -3.06 -52.81 -14.55
C SER A 415 -1.83 -52.50 -15.40
N LEU A 416 -0.65 -52.36 -14.79
CA LEU A 416 0.60 -52.12 -15.49
C LEU A 416 0.99 -53.30 -16.40
N LEU A 417 0.94 -54.52 -15.88
CA LEU A 417 1.24 -55.74 -16.63
C LEU A 417 0.24 -56.03 -17.76
N GLN A 418 -1.00 -55.52 -17.64
CA GLN A 418 -2.04 -55.65 -18.67
C GLN A 418 -1.98 -54.57 -19.75
N LYS A 419 -1.44 -53.38 -19.43
CA LYS A 419 -1.48 -52.20 -20.32
C LYS A 419 -0.17 -51.92 -21.05
N SER A 420 0.96 -52.42 -20.55
CA SER A 420 2.27 -52.17 -21.15
C SER A 420 2.95 -53.49 -21.49
N ASP A 421 3.45 -53.64 -22.70
CA ASP A 421 4.25 -54.81 -23.12
C ASP A 421 5.77 -54.57 -22.94
N LEU A 422 6.15 -53.43 -22.36
CA LEU A 422 7.52 -52.93 -22.32
C LEU A 422 8.23 -53.28 -21.00
N TYR A 423 8.12 -54.52 -20.50
CA TYR A 423 8.79 -54.94 -19.26
C TYR A 423 9.57 -56.26 -19.41
N ARG A 424 10.69 -56.37 -18.70
CA ARG A 424 11.51 -57.59 -18.71
C ARG A 424 11.04 -58.58 -17.66
N ILE A 425 10.26 -59.56 -18.12
CA ILE A 425 9.75 -60.69 -17.33
C ILE A 425 10.83 -61.37 -16.48
N ARG A 426 12.08 -61.46 -16.98
CA ARG A 426 13.20 -62.10 -16.25
C ARG A 426 13.51 -61.47 -14.90
N PHE A 427 13.37 -60.15 -14.75
CA PHE A 427 13.63 -59.45 -13.49
C PHE A 427 12.45 -59.58 -12.52
N ILE A 428 11.22 -59.57 -13.05
CA ILE A 428 9.99 -59.74 -12.26
C ILE A 428 9.90 -61.16 -11.68
N LEU A 429 10.26 -62.18 -12.46
CA LEU A 429 10.31 -63.58 -12.01
C LEU A 429 11.46 -63.87 -11.05
N GLY A 430 12.51 -63.03 -11.05
CA GLY A 430 13.66 -63.16 -10.15
C GLY A 430 13.29 -62.84 -8.70
N GLU A 431 12.41 -61.86 -8.48
CA GLU A 431 11.93 -61.43 -7.15
C GLU A 431 10.80 -62.32 -6.58
N LEU A 432 10.21 -63.20 -7.40
CA LEU A 432 9.14 -64.13 -6.99
C LEU A 432 9.65 -65.50 -6.51
N ARG A 433 10.97 -65.74 -6.59
CA ARG A 433 11.62 -66.96 -6.11
C ARG A 433 12.17 -66.76 -4.71
#